data_AF-A0A847VIH9-F1
#
_entry.id   AF-A0A847VIH9-F1
#
_cell.length_a   1.000
_cell.length_b   1.000
_cell.length_c   1.000
_cell.angle_alpha   90.00
_cell.angle_beta   90.00
_cell.angle_gamma   90.00
#
_symmetry.space_group_name_H-M   'P 1'
#
loop_
_entity.id
_entity.type
_entity.pdbx_description
1 polymer ?
#
loop_
_entity_poly.entity_id
_entity_poly.type
_entity_poly.pdbx_seq_one_letter_code
_entity_poly.pdbx_strand_id
1 'polypeptide(L)'
;MSACVSVQLPSIAHVHVGHAVTAWPETPGQRGLLEVARSEAATIVEHAGYAVAGARDMREVKLHLGHVLHALDPALEREGPGLGYGLAPALAGAADHLGFAAEANDASANFRSGLPAVVERLRPLQRQAQVLVALSRDARGSGDLAQVVTYSEEVRQRSEALRQELDAASRQLDTLLAAESPAYRPIAQRYLFGLIRLPSGGWTYAPGVQGSGYGSYR
;
A
#
# COMPACT_ATOMS: atom_id res chain seq x y z
N MET A 1 1.45 -11.63 46.48
CA MET A 1 1.40 -10.26 45.91
C MET A 1 1.13 -10.40 44.43
N SER A 2 -0.11 -10.19 43.99
CA SER A 2 -0.46 -10.24 42.57
C SER A 2 0.15 -9.05 41.86
N ALA A 3 1.10 -9.28 40.96
CA ALA A 3 1.60 -8.25 40.07
C ALA A 3 0.49 -7.93 39.06
N CYS A 4 -0.10 -6.74 39.16
CA CYS A 4 -0.94 -6.20 38.09
C CYS A 4 -0.05 -6.04 36.84
N VAL A 5 -0.27 -6.88 35.82
CA VAL A 5 0.33 -6.67 34.51
C VAL A 5 -0.37 -5.46 33.90
N SER A 6 0.27 -4.29 33.96
CA SER A 6 -0.17 -3.14 33.18
C SER A 6 0.12 -3.43 31.70
N VAL A 7 -0.92 -3.64 30.90
CA VAL A 7 -0.76 -3.72 29.44
C VAL A 7 -0.50 -2.29 28.95
N GLN A 8 0.75 -1.99 28.60
CA GLN A 8 1.07 -0.74 27.93
C GLN A 8 0.55 -0.81 26.50
N LEU A 9 -0.41 0.05 26.17
CA LEU A 9 -0.90 0.19 24.80
C LEU A 9 0.19 0.81 23.91
N PRO A 10 0.30 0.39 22.65
CA PRO A 10 1.13 1.10 21.69
C PRO A 10 0.63 2.54 21.48
N SER A 11 1.52 3.43 21.06
CA SER A 11 1.10 4.77 20.62
C SER A 11 0.21 4.66 19.37
N ILE A 12 -0.73 5.59 19.23
CA ILE A 12 -1.59 5.73 18.06
C ILE A 12 -0.73 6.00 16.82
N ALA A 13 0.32 6.83 16.96
CA ALA A 13 1.29 7.05 15.90
C ALA A 13 1.94 5.73 15.42
N HIS A 14 2.39 4.86 16.33
CA HIS A 14 2.95 3.55 15.95
C HIS A 14 1.92 2.61 15.34
N VAL A 15 0.65 2.67 15.76
CA VAL A 15 -0.42 1.89 15.13
C VAL A 15 -0.64 2.31 13.69
N HIS A 16 -0.74 3.61 13.42
CA HIS A 16 -0.90 4.11 12.07
C HIS A 16 0.28 3.75 11.16
N VAL A 17 1.53 3.89 11.64
CA VAL A 17 2.69 3.33 10.94
C VAL A 17 2.52 1.83 10.71
N GLY A 18 2.06 1.09 11.72
CA GLY A 18 1.81 -0.34 11.63
C GLY A 18 0.77 -0.76 10.58
N HIS A 19 -0.23 0.07 10.26
CA HIS A 19 -1.11 -0.21 9.12
C HIS A 19 -0.35 -0.15 7.80
N ALA A 20 0.57 0.80 7.64
CA ALA A 20 1.37 0.93 6.44
C ALA A 20 2.37 -0.23 6.29
N VAL A 21 3.03 -0.67 7.37
CA VAL A 21 4.19 -1.60 7.27
C VAL A 21 4.00 -2.99 7.88
N THR A 22 2.99 -3.21 8.74
CA THR A 22 2.78 -4.50 9.43
C THR A 22 1.52 -5.21 8.94
N ALA A 23 0.34 -4.60 9.11
CA ALA A 23 -0.92 -5.26 8.75
C ALA A 23 -2.08 -4.28 8.54
N TRP A 24 -2.93 -4.54 7.55
CA TRP A 24 -4.20 -3.85 7.31
C TRP A 24 -5.33 -4.88 7.19
N PRO A 25 -6.54 -4.66 7.75
CA PRO A 25 -7.60 -5.67 7.74
C PRO A 25 -8.05 -6.11 6.34
N GLU A 26 -8.06 -5.18 5.40
CA GLU A 26 -8.67 -5.37 4.07
C GLU A 26 -7.65 -5.89 3.03
N THR A 27 -6.37 -5.91 3.36
CA THR A 27 -5.35 -6.41 2.44
C THR A 27 -5.33 -7.94 2.39
N PRO A 28 -4.99 -8.55 1.24
CA PRO A 28 -4.80 -9.99 1.12
C PRO A 28 -3.74 -10.52 2.08
N GLY A 29 -4.13 -11.48 2.91
CA GLY A 29 -3.28 -12.04 3.96
C GLY A 29 -3.01 -11.07 5.13
N GLN A 30 -3.79 -9.99 5.26
CA GLN A 30 -3.64 -8.96 6.28
C GLN A 30 -2.23 -8.35 6.34
N ARG A 31 -1.59 -8.19 5.18
CA ARG A 31 -0.25 -7.60 5.04
C ARG A 31 -0.29 -6.08 5.21
N GLY A 32 0.86 -5.47 5.47
CA GLY A 32 0.99 -4.02 5.45
C GLY A 32 0.68 -3.44 4.07
N LEU A 33 0.11 -2.23 4.02
CA LEU A 33 -0.27 -1.58 2.77
C LEU A 33 0.92 -1.38 1.81
N LEU A 34 2.10 -1.02 2.32
CA LEU A 34 3.31 -0.85 1.49
C LEU A 34 3.86 -2.18 0.96
N GLU A 35 3.69 -3.27 1.70
CA GLU A 35 4.07 -4.61 1.22
C GLU A 35 3.17 -5.05 0.05
N VAL A 36 1.86 -4.80 0.17
CA VAL A 36 0.90 -5.04 -0.91
C VAL A 36 1.22 -4.16 -2.11
N ALA A 37 1.44 -2.86 -1.92
CA ALA A 37 1.81 -1.95 -3.00
C ALA A 37 3.06 -2.45 -3.77
N ARG A 38 4.11 -2.90 -3.07
CA ARG A 38 5.31 -3.43 -3.72
C ARG A 38 5.05 -4.72 -4.48
N SER A 39 4.22 -5.61 -3.94
CA SER A 39 3.85 -6.86 -4.60
C SER A 39 3.06 -6.61 -5.89
N GLU A 40 2.04 -5.75 -5.83
CA GLU A 40 1.27 -5.36 -7.01
C GLU A 40 2.16 -4.64 -8.04
N ALA A 41 3.05 -3.74 -7.61
CA ALA A 41 4.01 -3.07 -8.49
C ALA A 41 4.98 -4.06 -9.18
N ALA A 42 5.40 -5.12 -8.50
CA ALA A 42 6.23 -6.16 -9.09
C ALA A 42 5.48 -6.90 -10.21
N THR A 43 4.23 -7.29 -9.95
CA THR A 43 3.34 -7.90 -10.96
C THR A 43 3.14 -6.98 -12.17
N ILE A 44 2.92 -5.67 -11.94
CA ILE A 44 2.75 -4.69 -13.02
C ILE A 44 4.01 -4.62 -13.90
N VAL A 45 5.20 -4.53 -13.30
CA VAL A 45 6.47 -4.47 -14.05
C VAL A 45 6.70 -5.77 -14.83
N GLU A 46 6.48 -6.92 -14.21
CA GLU A 46 6.65 -8.22 -14.85
C GLU A 46 5.75 -8.36 -16.07
N HIS A 47 4.45 -8.11 -15.92
CA HIS A 47 3.51 -8.26 -17.02
C HIS A 47 3.62 -7.17 -18.08
N ALA A 48 4.02 -5.95 -17.73
CA ALA A 48 4.38 -4.95 -18.72
C ALA A 48 5.60 -5.39 -19.55
N GLY A 49 6.57 -6.06 -18.91
CA GLY A 49 7.69 -6.70 -19.59
C GLY A 49 7.25 -7.78 -20.58
N TYR A 50 6.34 -8.67 -20.16
CA TYR A 50 5.81 -9.71 -21.05
C TYR A 50 4.97 -9.14 -22.20
N ALA A 51 4.21 -8.06 -21.97
CA ALA A 51 3.49 -7.36 -23.03
C ALA A 51 4.45 -6.85 -24.12
N VAL A 52 5.58 -6.24 -23.73
CA VAL A 52 6.60 -5.79 -24.69
C VAL A 52 7.29 -6.97 -25.38
N ALA A 53 7.64 -8.04 -24.65
CA ALA A 53 8.27 -9.23 -25.24
C ALA A 53 7.35 -9.95 -26.24
N GLY A 54 6.04 -9.94 -25.97
CA GLY A 54 4.98 -10.53 -26.79
C GLY A 54 4.46 -9.64 -27.93
N ALA A 55 5.11 -8.50 -28.22
CA ALA A 55 4.64 -7.46 -29.15
C ALA A 55 4.24 -7.92 -30.57
N ARG A 56 4.59 -9.15 -30.97
CA ARG A 56 4.22 -9.76 -32.26
C ARG A 56 2.85 -10.45 -32.25
N ASP A 57 2.26 -10.73 -31.09
CA ASP A 57 0.90 -11.27 -30.95
C ASP A 57 0.05 -10.33 -30.10
N MET A 58 -0.89 -9.65 -30.73
CA MET A 58 -1.79 -8.70 -30.06
C MET A 58 -2.60 -9.36 -28.92
N ARG A 59 -2.90 -10.66 -29.00
CA ARG A 59 -3.63 -11.35 -27.92
C ARG A 59 -2.78 -11.48 -26.67
N GLU A 60 -1.50 -11.80 -26.83
CA GLU A 60 -0.54 -11.88 -25.72
C GLU A 60 -0.33 -10.51 -25.07
N VAL A 61 -0.18 -9.46 -25.89
CA VAL A 61 -0.07 -8.08 -25.37
C VAL A 61 -1.31 -7.72 -24.54
N LYS A 62 -2.52 -7.97 -25.08
CA LYS A 62 -3.77 -7.63 -24.40
C LYS A 62 -4.00 -8.46 -23.14
N LEU A 63 -3.59 -9.72 -23.12
CA LEU A 63 -3.61 -10.59 -21.93
C LEU A 63 -2.77 -9.96 -20.82
N HIS A 64 -1.50 -9.66 -21.11
CA HIS A 64 -0.58 -9.13 -20.11
C HIS A 64 -0.96 -7.73 -19.64
N LEU A 65 -1.45 -6.86 -20.53
CA LEU A 65 -2.02 -5.57 -20.11
C LEU A 65 -3.29 -5.73 -19.27
N GLY A 66 -4.02 -6.85 -19.41
CA GLY A 66 -5.09 -7.20 -18.50
C GLY A 66 -4.58 -7.50 -17.10
N HIS A 67 -3.51 -8.29 -16.98
CA HIS A 67 -2.85 -8.53 -15.69
C HIS A 67 -2.31 -7.25 -15.05
N VAL A 68 -1.76 -6.33 -15.85
CA VAL A 68 -1.35 -4.99 -15.38
C VAL A 68 -2.55 -4.22 -14.81
N LEU A 69 -3.69 -4.21 -15.52
CA LEU A 69 -4.90 -3.55 -15.03
C LEU A 69 -5.42 -4.15 -13.74
N HIS A 70 -5.41 -5.48 -13.62
CA HIS A 70 -5.83 -6.17 -12.40
C HIS A 70 -4.97 -5.74 -11.19
N ALA A 71 -3.65 -5.73 -11.34
CA ALA A 71 -2.73 -5.32 -10.28
C ALA A 71 -2.79 -3.81 -9.97
N LEU A 72 -3.19 -2.97 -10.93
CA LEU A 72 -3.41 -1.54 -10.70
C LEU A 72 -4.73 -1.28 -9.96
N ASP A 73 -5.82 -1.87 -10.44
CA ASP A 73 -7.18 -1.70 -9.94
C ASP A 73 -8.07 -2.91 -10.32
N PRO A 74 -8.27 -3.86 -9.38
CA PRO A 74 -9.09 -5.05 -9.60
C PRO A 74 -10.57 -4.76 -9.91
N ALA A 75 -11.07 -3.55 -9.65
CA ALA A 75 -12.43 -3.16 -10.04
C ALA A 75 -12.56 -2.96 -11.55
N LEU A 76 -11.45 -2.70 -12.25
CA LEU A 76 -11.40 -2.51 -13.70
C LEU A 76 -11.10 -3.80 -14.46
N GLU A 77 -10.34 -4.70 -13.85
CA GLU A 77 -10.08 -6.05 -14.35
C GLU A 77 -10.03 -7.03 -13.17
N ARG A 78 -10.98 -7.97 -13.15
CA ARG A 78 -11.23 -8.81 -11.96
C ARG A 78 -10.22 -9.94 -11.82
N GLU A 79 -9.64 -10.38 -12.93
CA GLU A 79 -8.79 -11.56 -12.97
C GLU A 79 -7.35 -11.19 -13.33
N GLY A 80 -6.40 -11.79 -12.62
CA GLY A 80 -4.98 -11.63 -12.88
C GLY A 80 -4.12 -12.21 -11.75
N PRO A 81 -2.80 -12.24 -11.93
CA PRO A 81 -1.85 -12.79 -10.96
C PRO A 81 -1.49 -11.82 -9.82
N GLY A 82 -2.06 -10.62 -9.81
CA GLY A 82 -1.92 -9.67 -8.71
C GLY A 82 -2.56 -10.17 -7.42
N LEU A 83 -2.36 -9.44 -6.33
CA LEU A 83 -2.93 -9.84 -5.03
C LEU A 83 -4.44 -9.60 -4.95
N GLY A 84 -4.99 -8.80 -5.86
CA GLY A 84 -6.40 -8.47 -5.93
C GLY A 84 -6.80 -7.34 -4.98
N TYR A 85 -5.84 -6.54 -4.49
CA TYR A 85 -6.15 -5.31 -3.74
C TYR A 85 -6.01 -4.06 -4.61
N GLY A 86 -5.02 -4.06 -5.50
CA GLY A 86 -4.70 -2.92 -6.36
C GLY A 86 -3.61 -2.02 -5.78
N LEU A 87 -2.70 -1.57 -6.65
CA LEU A 87 -1.62 -0.66 -6.32
C LEU A 87 -2.13 0.70 -5.84
N ALA A 88 -3.14 1.26 -6.52
CA ALA A 88 -3.65 2.60 -6.20
C ALA A 88 -4.25 2.70 -4.78
N PRO A 89 -5.19 1.84 -4.36
CA PRO A 89 -5.71 1.88 -2.99
C PRO A 89 -4.63 1.56 -1.94
N ALA A 90 -3.67 0.67 -2.23
CA ALA A 90 -2.56 0.39 -1.32
C ALA A 90 -1.69 1.64 -1.06
N LEU A 91 -1.32 2.37 -2.12
CA LEU A 91 -0.56 3.61 -2.01
C LEU A 91 -1.34 4.72 -1.29
N ALA A 92 -2.65 4.81 -1.53
CA ALA A 92 -3.53 5.76 -0.86
C ALA A 92 -3.60 5.50 0.65
N GLY A 93 -3.97 4.27 1.03
CA GLY A 93 -4.04 3.89 2.44
C GLY A 93 -2.69 4.06 3.15
N ALA A 94 -1.58 3.68 2.51
CA ALA A 94 -0.25 3.85 3.10
C ALA A 94 0.07 5.34 3.35
N ALA A 95 -0.15 6.21 2.36
CA ALA A 95 0.11 7.63 2.50
C ALA A 95 -0.78 8.28 3.58
N ASP A 96 -2.05 7.91 3.63
CA ASP A 96 -2.98 8.45 4.61
C ASP A 96 -2.64 8.00 6.03
N HIS A 97 -2.32 6.72 6.24
CA HIS A 97 -1.90 6.25 7.56
C HIS A 97 -0.57 6.84 8.02
N LEU A 98 0.43 7.01 7.14
CA LEU A 98 1.65 7.72 7.51
C LEU A 98 1.38 9.20 7.82
N GLY A 99 0.42 9.83 7.14
CA GLY A 99 -0.06 11.18 7.48
C GLY A 99 -0.70 11.23 8.88
N PHE A 100 -1.64 10.32 9.17
CA PHE A 100 -2.27 10.23 10.48
C PHE A 100 -1.26 9.96 11.59
N ALA A 101 -0.23 9.15 11.33
CA ALA A 101 0.85 8.91 12.27
C ALA A 101 1.65 10.18 12.58
N ALA A 102 1.90 11.04 11.58
CA ALA A 102 2.60 12.32 11.77
C ALA A 102 1.75 13.34 12.56
N GLU A 103 0.43 13.29 12.36
CA GLU A 103 -0.52 14.23 12.97
C GLU A 103 -0.98 13.81 14.37
N ALA A 104 -0.85 12.53 14.72
CA ALA A 104 -1.30 11.99 16.01
C ALA A 104 -0.75 12.79 17.19
N ASN A 105 -1.56 12.96 18.24
CA ASN A 105 -1.17 13.73 19.43
C ASN A 105 0.08 13.15 20.13
N ASP A 106 0.26 11.83 20.06
CA ASP A 106 1.39 11.10 20.62
C ASP A 106 2.55 10.85 19.63
N ALA A 107 2.52 11.48 18.45
CA ALA A 107 3.60 11.38 17.48
C ALA A 107 4.90 12.01 18.03
N SER A 108 6.00 11.28 17.88
CA SER A 108 7.34 11.75 18.22
C SER A 108 7.77 12.92 17.32
N ALA A 109 8.81 13.65 17.74
CA ALA A 109 9.41 14.68 16.90
C ALA A 109 9.92 14.10 15.56
N ASN A 110 10.51 12.91 15.59
CA ASN A 110 11.03 12.22 14.40
C ASN A 110 9.93 11.93 13.38
N PHE A 111 8.79 11.39 13.82
CA PHE A 111 7.64 11.15 12.93
C PHE A 111 7.02 12.44 12.41
N ARG A 112 6.81 13.45 13.27
CA ARG A 112 6.27 14.75 12.87
C ARG A 112 7.12 15.41 11.78
N SER A 113 8.45 15.32 11.88
CA SER A 113 9.36 15.89 10.87
C SER A 113 9.57 15.01 9.64
N GLY A 114 9.62 13.69 9.83
CA GLY A 114 10.10 12.76 8.81
C GLY A 114 9.02 12.19 7.90
N LEU A 115 7.87 11.80 8.47
CA LEU A 115 6.80 11.15 7.72
C LEU A 115 6.20 12.03 6.60
N PRO A 116 6.04 13.37 6.75
CA PRO A 116 5.55 14.21 5.66
C PRO A 116 6.36 14.04 4.36
N ALA A 117 7.68 13.92 4.44
CA ALA A 117 8.51 13.71 3.27
C ALA A 117 8.28 12.34 2.59
N VAL A 118 7.95 11.29 3.36
CA VAL A 118 7.59 9.98 2.78
C VAL A 118 6.22 10.05 2.11
N VAL A 119 5.25 10.70 2.77
CA VAL A 119 3.89 10.91 2.24
C VAL A 119 3.92 11.67 0.91
N GLU A 120 4.69 12.76 0.83
CA GLU A 120 4.86 13.54 -0.40
C GLU A 120 5.50 12.75 -1.55
N ARG A 121 6.26 11.69 -1.25
CA ARG A 121 6.79 10.79 -2.28
C ARG A 121 5.79 9.73 -2.72
N LEU A 122 4.92 9.26 -1.83
CA LEU A 122 3.90 8.25 -2.15
C LEU A 122 2.73 8.83 -2.95
N ARG A 123 2.27 10.05 -2.65
CA ARG A 123 1.09 10.65 -3.31
C ARG A 123 1.22 10.78 -4.84
N PRO A 124 2.35 11.23 -5.42
CA PRO A 124 2.54 11.26 -6.87
C PRO A 124 2.45 9.88 -7.55
N LEU A 125 2.81 8.80 -6.85
CA LEU A 125 2.76 7.44 -7.41
C LEU A 125 1.33 6.99 -7.69
N GLN A 126 0.34 7.49 -6.94
CA GLN A 126 -1.07 7.25 -7.22
C GLN A 126 -1.49 7.84 -8.57
N ARG A 127 -1.02 9.05 -8.90
CA ARG A 127 -1.27 9.67 -10.22
C ARG A 127 -0.58 8.88 -11.33
N GLN A 128 0.63 8.37 -11.10
CA GLN A 128 1.29 7.50 -12.08
C GLN A 128 0.54 6.18 -12.27
N ALA A 129 -0.01 5.58 -11.21
CA ALA A 129 -0.87 4.40 -11.33
C ALA A 129 -2.11 4.68 -12.20
N GLN A 130 -2.74 5.84 -12.06
CA GLN A 130 -3.87 6.25 -12.92
C GLN A 130 -3.46 6.42 -14.39
N VAL A 131 -2.26 6.96 -14.66
CA VAL A 131 -1.71 7.04 -16.03
C VAL A 131 -1.50 5.64 -16.61
N LEU A 132 -0.94 4.71 -15.83
CA LEU A 132 -0.76 3.31 -16.25
C LEU A 132 -2.11 2.64 -16.56
N VAL A 133 -3.16 2.92 -15.78
CA VAL A 133 -4.52 2.44 -16.03
C VAL A 133 -5.03 2.95 -17.39
N ALA A 134 -4.89 4.25 -17.65
CA ALA A 134 -5.33 4.84 -18.92
C ALA A 134 -4.62 4.21 -20.12
N LEU A 135 -3.29 4.15 -20.09
CA LEU A 135 -2.49 3.55 -21.16
C LEU A 135 -2.83 2.07 -21.39
N SER A 136 -2.99 1.30 -20.32
CA SER A 136 -3.30 -0.14 -20.43
C SER A 136 -4.72 -0.37 -20.98
N ARG A 137 -5.68 0.49 -20.63
CA ARG A 137 -7.03 0.45 -21.20
C ARG A 137 -7.04 0.81 -22.68
N ASP A 138 -6.39 1.89 -23.05
CA ASP A 138 -6.34 2.36 -24.44
C ASP A 138 -5.67 1.32 -25.34
N ALA A 139 -4.58 0.72 -24.88
CA ALA A 139 -3.91 -0.38 -25.58
C ALA A 139 -4.81 -1.62 -25.70
N ARG A 140 -5.56 -2.02 -24.67
CA ARG A 140 -6.49 -3.16 -24.78
C ARG A 140 -7.65 -2.89 -25.74
N GLY A 141 -8.13 -1.66 -25.78
CA GLY A 141 -9.20 -1.22 -26.68
C GLY A 141 -8.76 -1.05 -28.13
N SER A 142 -7.48 -0.78 -28.39
CA SER A 142 -6.98 -0.50 -29.74
C SER A 142 -6.94 -1.74 -30.65
N GLY A 143 -7.24 -1.54 -31.93
CA GLY A 143 -7.03 -2.51 -33.00
C GLY A 143 -5.75 -2.26 -33.81
N ASP A 144 -4.99 -1.21 -33.47
CA ASP A 144 -3.75 -0.85 -34.14
C ASP A 144 -2.55 -1.42 -33.39
N LEU A 145 -1.86 -2.37 -34.01
CA LEU A 145 -0.69 -3.02 -33.43
C LEU A 145 0.42 -2.02 -33.08
N ALA A 146 0.67 -1.00 -33.90
CA ALA A 146 1.73 -0.03 -33.65
C ALA A 146 1.44 0.81 -32.39
N GLN A 147 0.18 1.22 -32.22
CA GLN A 147 -0.28 1.93 -31.03
C GLN A 147 -0.21 1.03 -29.79
N VAL A 148 -0.66 -0.23 -29.89
CA VAL A 148 -0.60 -1.21 -28.80
C VAL A 148 0.84 -1.42 -28.30
N VAL A 149 1.79 -1.58 -29.22
CA VAL A 149 3.21 -1.73 -28.88
C VAL A 149 3.75 -0.47 -28.20
N THR A 150 3.45 0.71 -28.76
CA THR A 150 3.90 2.00 -28.20
C THR A 150 3.40 2.20 -26.76
N TYR A 151 2.12 1.94 -26.50
CA TYR A 151 1.57 2.06 -25.15
C TYR A 151 2.11 0.99 -24.20
N SER A 152 2.39 -0.22 -24.68
CA SER A 152 3.00 -1.27 -23.85
C SER A 152 4.42 -0.90 -23.39
N GLU A 153 5.22 -0.29 -24.28
CA GLU A 153 6.55 0.22 -23.94
C GLU A 153 6.48 1.35 -22.89
N GLU A 154 5.54 2.27 -23.05
CA GLU A 154 5.32 3.37 -22.10
C GLU A 154 4.85 2.84 -20.73
N VAL A 155 3.93 1.86 -20.71
CA VAL A 155 3.49 1.19 -19.48
C VAL A 155 4.67 0.52 -18.78
N ARG A 156 5.54 -0.19 -19.53
CA ARG A 156 6.75 -0.81 -18.98
C ARG A 156 7.67 0.23 -18.36
N GLN A 157 8.06 1.26 -19.11
CA GLN A 157 8.97 2.30 -18.61
C GLN A 157 8.43 3.00 -17.36
N ARG A 158 7.16 3.38 -17.37
CA ARG A 158 6.52 4.06 -16.23
C ARG A 158 6.36 3.14 -15.01
N SER A 159 6.04 1.87 -15.21
CA SER A 159 5.93 0.91 -14.12
C SER A 159 7.27 0.67 -13.43
N GLU A 160 8.36 0.59 -14.19
CA GLU A 160 9.72 0.46 -13.65
C GLU A 160 10.10 1.70 -12.82
N ALA A 161 9.84 2.90 -13.33
CA ALA A 161 10.08 4.15 -12.61
C ALA A 161 9.23 4.25 -11.33
N LEU A 162 7.94 3.90 -11.39
CA LEU A 162 7.06 3.85 -10.23
C LEU A 162 7.61 2.92 -9.15
N ARG A 163 8.01 1.71 -9.54
CA ARG A 163 8.55 0.72 -8.59
C ARG A 163 9.82 1.23 -7.92
N GLN A 164 10.73 1.85 -8.68
CA GLN A 164 11.96 2.43 -8.13
C GLN A 164 11.68 3.52 -7.10
N GLU A 165 10.72 4.41 -7.36
CA GLU A 165 10.31 5.44 -6.41
C GLU A 165 9.62 4.86 -5.17
N LEU A 166 8.77 3.84 -5.33
CA LEU A 166 8.15 3.13 -4.20
C LEU A 166 9.20 2.45 -3.31
N ASP A 167 10.18 1.80 -3.92
CA ASP A 167 11.29 1.17 -3.19
C ASP A 167 12.13 2.22 -2.46
N ALA A 168 12.34 3.38 -3.07
CA ALA A 168 13.07 4.48 -2.45
C ALA A 168 12.27 5.15 -1.32
N ALA A 169 10.94 5.28 -1.43
CA ALA A 169 10.09 5.76 -0.34
C ALA A 169 10.08 4.77 0.84
N SER A 170 10.05 3.46 0.54
CA SER A 170 10.15 2.40 1.55
C SER A 170 11.46 2.47 2.32
N ARG A 171 12.61 2.59 1.63
CA ARG A 171 13.93 2.72 2.31
C ARG A 171 14.02 3.97 3.19
N GLN A 172 13.42 5.08 2.76
CA GLN A 172 13.35 6.29 3.56
C GLN A 172 12.52 6.08 4.82
N LEU A 173 11.38 5.40 4.71
CA LEU A 173 10.57 5.02 5.87
C LEU A 173 11.35 4.11 6.82
N ASP A 174 12.01 3.07 6.30
CA ASP A 174 12.82 2.16 7.13
C ASP A 174 13.90 2.91 7.93
N THR A 175 14.52 3.91 7.31
CA THR A 175 15.49 4.79 7.98
C THR A 175 14.84 5.60 9.12
N LEU A 176 13.64 6.14 8.89
CA LEU A 176 12.89 6.85 9.93
C LEU A 176 12.47 5.94 11.09
N LEU A 177 12.02 4.72 10.78
CA LEU A 177 11.62 3.74 11.79
C LEU A 177 12.80 3.28 12.64
N ALA A 178 13.98 3.11 12.03
CA ALA A 178 15.21 2.77 12.74
C ALA A 178 15.68 3.89 13.68
N ALA A 179 15.39 5.16 13.35
CA ALA A 179 15.72 6.33 14.15
C ALA A 179 14.65 6.69 15.20
N GLU A 180 13.52 5.96 15.24
CA GLU A 180 12.39 6.30 16.08
C GLU A 180 12.68 6.09 17.58
N SER A 181 12.13 6.97 18.43
CA SER A 181 12.27 6.88 19.88
C SER A 181 10.91 7.12 20.58
N PRO A 182 10.36 6.13 21.30
CA PRO A 182 10.90 4.78 21.47
C PRO A 182 10.91 3.99 20.17
N ALA A 183 11.88 3.10 19.98
CA ALA A 183 12.06 2.34 18.74
C ALA A 183 10.76 1.68 18.27
N TYR A 184 10.44 1.85 16.98
CA TYR A 184 9.31 1.18 16.36
C TYR A 184 9.47 -0.34 16.48
N ARG A 185 8.36 -1.02 16.80
CA ARG A 185 8.29 -2.48 16.81
C ARG A 185 7.01 -2.91 16.10
N PRO A 186 7.01 -4.04 15.37
CA PRO A 186 5.78 -4.60 14.83
C PRO A 186 4.70 -4.73 15.91
N ILE A 187 3.53 -4.20 15.60
CA ILE A 187 2.41 -4.08 16.53
C ILE A 187 1.52 -5.32 16.37
N ALA A 188 1.10 -5.93 17.48
CA ALA A 188 0.19 -7.07 17.41
C ALA A 188 -1.14 -6.67 16.75
N GLN A 189 -1.65 -7.52 15.85
CA GLN A 189 -2.84 -7.25 15.03
C GLN A 189 -4.06 -6.76 15.83
N ARG A 190 -4.27 -7.29 17.05
CA ARG A 190 -5.38 -6.84 17.92
C ARG A 190 -5.37 -5.34 18.23
N TYR A 191 -4.20 -4.70 18.25
CA TYR A 191 -4.07 -3.26 18.48
C TYR A 191 -4.20 -2.48 17.17
N LEU A 192 -3.66 -3.03 16.06
CA LEU A 192 -3.85 -2.44 14.73
C LEU A 192 -5.33 -2.34 14.39
N PHE A 193 -6.05 -3.47 14.50
CA PHE A 193 -7.46 -3.54 14.11
C PHE A 193 -8.41 -3.05 15.21
N GLY A 194 -7.85 -2.65 16.35
CA GLY A 194 -8.58 -2.12 17.50
C GLY A 194 -8.65 -0.59 17.54
N LEU A 195 -8.03 0.12 16.60
CA LEU A 195 -8.05 1.58 16.55
C LEU A 195 -9.32 2.10 15.88
N ILE A 196 -10.04 2.99 16.55
CA ILE A 196 -11.28 3.60 16.05
C ILE A 196 -11.15 5.12 15.98
N ARG A 197 -11.79 5.72 14.97
CA ARG A 197 -11.90 7.18 14.83
C ARG A 197 -13.16 7.68 15.51
N LEU A 198 -13.01 8.64 16.40
CA LEU A 198 -14.12 9.29 17.11
C LEU A 198 -14.81 10.33 16.21
N PRO A 199 -16.09 10.68 16.48
CA PRO A 199 -16.78 11.76 15.78
C PRO A 199 -16.07 13.12 15.87
N SER A 200 -15.27 13.32 16.94
CA SER A 200 -14.42 14.50 17.11
C SER A 200 -13.20 14.53 16.15
N GLY A 201 -12.97 13.47 15.38
CA GLY A 201 -11.81 13.30 14.51
C GLY A 201 -10.58 12.69 15.22
N GLY A 202 -10.59 12.60 16.55
CA GLY A 202 -9.53 11.95 17.32
C GLY A 202 -9.54 10.43 17.21
N TRP A 203 -8.43 9.80 17.58
CA TRP A 203 -8.28 8.34 17.54
C TRP A 203 -8.22 7.76 18.96
N THR A 204 -8.80 6.58 19.15
CA THR A 204 -8.70 5.82 20.41
C THR A 204 -8.79 4.33 20.14
N TYR A 205 -8.46 3.51 21.13
CA TYR A 205 -8.68 2.06 21.05
C TYR A 205 -10.13 1.71 21.42
N ALA A 206 -10.70 0.74 20.72
CA ALA A 206 -12.02 0.20 21.03
C ALA A 206 -12.07 -0.36 22.47
N PRO A 207 -13.19 -0.18 23.19
CA PRO A 207 -13.40 -0.83 24.49
C PRO A 207 -13.25 -2.35 24.35
N GLY A 208 -12.36 -2.96 25.14
CA GLY A 208 -12.07 -4.40 25.10
C GLY A 208 -10.70 -4.79 24.52
N VAL A 209 -9.95 -3.85 23.95
CA VAL A 209 -8.55 -4.08 23.51
C VAL A 209 -7.59 -4.25 24.73
N GLN A 210 -8.03 -3.87 25.93
CA GLN A 210 -7.31 -4.02 27.19
C GLN A 210 -7.75 -5.28 27.96
N GLY A 211 -7.16 -6.43 27.62
CA GLY A 211 -7.06 -7.57 28.54
C GLY A 211 -8.28 -8.48 28.64
N SER A 212 -7.99 -9.78 28.47
CA SER A 212 -8.81 -10.98 28.74
C SER A 212 -9.84 -11.40 27.67
N GLY A 213 -9.58 -12.59 27.11
CA GLY A 213 -10.60 -13.54 26.67
C GLY A 213 -11.17 -13.32 25.27
N TYR A 214 -10.84 -14.24 24.35
CA TYR A 214 -11.68 -14.53 23.19
C TYR A 214 -13.13 -14.75 23.65
N GLY A 215 -14.02 -13.85 23.27
CA GLY A 215 -15.47 -14.01 23.34
C GLY A 215 -16.03 -13.81 21.95
N SER A 216 -16.41 -14.91 21.30
CA SER A 216 -17.06 -14.93 19.99
C SER A 216 -18.30 -14.04 19.98
N TYR A 217 -18.51 -13.30 18.89
CA TYR A 217 -19.88 -12.96 18.48
C TYR A 217 -20.08 -13.43 17.05
N ARG A 218 -21.00 -14.40 16.95
CA ARG A 218 -21.78 -14.73 15.76
C ARG A 218 -22.68 -13.55 15.40
#